data_AF-A0A812T6I3-F1
#
_entry.id   AF-A0A812T6I3-F1
#
_cell.length_a   1.000
_cell.length_b   1.000
_cell.length_c   1.000
_cell.angle_alpha   90.00
_cell.angle_beta   90.00
_cell.angle_gamma   90.00
#
_symmetry.space_group_name_H-M   'P 1'
#
loop_
_entity.id
_entity.type
_entity.pdbx_description
1 polymer ?
#
loop_
_entity_poly.entity_id
_entity_poly.type
_entity_poly.pdbx_seq_one_letter_code
_entity_poly.pdbx_strand_id
1 'polypeptide(L)'
;MADIRRIGLLTSGGDCAGLNAVIRAVVQRAVYGYGWDVVGIYKGTAGLLARPVEAEVLNLKRFTGGLLRMAGTVLGTTNKGNPFAYPMPDGSKVDRSEEIIEGVRQLDLDAVIGIGGDGSLAILRRLAQQGDIPLVAIPKTIDNDLGDTEVAIGHDTAVEVATEALDHLQPTAASHDRVMVLEVMGRDAGHIALSAGIAGGADVILIPEIPYAIDSIARKIDELRKVGRNFALVVVAEAVRTEAGEPVGETKLSGGVQYGGIGHYIGRRIAEATGAETRVTVLGHLQRGGTPTPRDRLMASSFGVHAVDLIAEGRFDRMVAWSGRRVIDVPIAEAIESYHAVATDGALDSPFWRFSLAVYGRPGVPEACLTLQDLRGLDVNLLLFACFAGGRGAVLTPQHLEMLGTAVAAWHEQVVRPLRGARRWMKTRPLDAAQRGLREEIKRLELEAERLEQEALWAALPLPAGAPDRRAVAQP
;
A
#
# COMPACT_ATOMS: atom_id res chain seq x y z
N MET A 1 20.31 -12.64 30.00
CA MET A 1 19.99 -11.42 29.25
C MET A 1 21.31 -10.82 28.82
N ALA A 2 21.42 -10.34 27.57
CA ALA A 2 22.63 -9.63 27.12
C ALA A 2 22.85 -8.40 28.03
N ASP A 3 24.10 -8.10 28.37
CA ASP A 3 24.44 -6.93 29.20
C ASP A 3 24.40 -5.66 28.33
N ILE A 4 23.19 -5.22 27.98
CA ILE A 4 22.99 -4.01 27.18
C ILE A 4 23.25 -2.78 28.04
N ARG A 5 24.08 -1.87 27.54
CA ARG A 5 24.41 -0.59 28.17
C ARG A 5 24.18 0.59 27.24
N ARG A 6 24.36 0.40 25.93
CA ARG A 6 24.30 1.47 24.94
C ARG A 6 23.68 1.01 23.63
N ILE A 7 22.70 1.77 23.14
CA ILE A 7 22.04 1.50 21.86
C ILE A 7 22.20 2.68 20.90
N GLY A 8 22.28 2.39 19.60
CA GLY A 8 22.25 3.39 18.53
C GLY A 8 20.84 3.57 17.96
N LEU A 9 20.54 4.76 17.45
CA LEU A 9 19.28 5.05 16.77
C LEU A 9 19.54 5.92 15.53
N LEU A 10 18.94 5.56 14.39
CA LEU A 10 19.04 6.34 13.18
C LEU A 10 17.71 6.39 12.40
N THR A 11 17.51 7.49 11.67
CA THR A 11 16.43 7.65 10.69
C THR A 11 16.99 7.58 9.27
N SER A 12 16.37 6.78 8.39
CA SER A 12 16.79 6.57 7.01
C SER A 12 15.62 6.69 6.02
N GLY A 13 15.92 7.11 4.80
CA GLY A 13 14.94 7.32 3.72
C GLY A 13 14.25 8.68 3.77
N GLY A 14 13.16 8.84 3.03
CA GLY A 14 12.37 10.08 3.05
C GLY A 14 11.72 10.31 4.42
N ASP A 15 11.82 11.54 4.93
CA ASP A 15 11.28 11.92 6.24
C ASP A 15 9.75 11.96 6.24
N CYS A 16 9.18 11.95 7.44
CA CYS A 16 7.76 12.15 7.68
C CYS A 16 7.53 12.67 9.11
N ALA A 17 6.31 13.09 9.38
CA ALA A 17 5.86 13.39 10.72
C ALA A 17 5.93 12.15 11.65
N GLY A 18 6.15 12.38 12.94
CA GLY A 18 6.13 11.33 13.98
C GLY A 18 7.50 10.75 14.34
N LEU A 19 8.54 10.93 13.52
CA LEU A 19 9.89 10.41 13.78
C LEU A 19 10.47 10.91 15.11
N ASN A 20 10.28 12.20 15.42
CA ASN A 20 10.74 12.78 16.68
C ASN A 20 10.02 12.18 17.91
N ALA A 21 8.79 11.71 17.75
CA ALA A 21 8.06 11.01 18.81
C ALA A 21 8.67 9.62 19.08
N VAL A 22 9.11 8.92 18.03
CA VAL A 22 9.86 7.65 18.15
C VAL A 22 11.16 7.88 18.92
N ILE A 23 11.98 8.84 18.47
CA ILE A 23 13.28 9.15 19.08
C ILE A 23 13.09 9.45 20.57
N ARG A 24 12.09 10.28 20.91
CA ARG A 24 11.73 10.59 22.29
C ARG A 24 11.38 9.34 23.10
N ALA A 25 10.54 8.46 22.55
CA ALA A 25 10.09 7.27 23.27
C ALA A 25 11.21 6.24 23.47
N VAL A 26 12.07 6.04 22.47
CA VAL A 26 13.27 5.20 22.58
C VAL A 26 14.16 5.72 23.71
N VAL A 27 14.49 7.02 23.72
CA VAL A 27 15.34 7.59 24.78
C VAL A 27 14.70 7.48 26.15
N GLN A 28 13.40 7.77 26.27
CA GLN A 28 12.71 7.63 27.55
C GLN A 28 12.70 6.20 28.06
N ARG A 29 12.42 5.22 27.20
CA ARG A 29 12.36 3.81 27.58
C ARG A 29 13.73 3.25 27.93
N ALA A 30 14.75 3.55 27.13
CA ALA A 30 16.12 3.12 27.37
C ALA A 30 16.68 3.68 28.69
N VAL A 31 16.54 5.00 28.89
CA VAL A 31 17.12 5.67 30.07
C VAL A 31 16.35 5.36 31.35
N TYR A 32 15.02 5.50 31.36
CA TYR A 32 14.23 5.31 32.59
C TYR A 32 13.83 3.86 32.85
N GLY A 33 13.68 3.06 31.80
CA GLY A 33 13.27 1.65 31.91
C GLY A 33 14.44 0.73 32.23
N TYR A 34 15.60 0.95 31.58
CA TYR A 34 16.73 0.03 31.66
C TYR A 34 18.07 0.68 32.05
N GLY A 35 18.15 2.01 32.14
CA GLY A 35 19.38 2.71 32.50
C GLY A 35 20.42 2.76 31.37
N TRP A 36 20.01 2.62 30.12
CA TRP A 36 20.91 2.60 28.95
C TRP A 36 21.17 3.99 28.39
N ASP A 37 22.34 4.16 27.78
CA ASP A 37 22.66 5.29 26.91
C ASP A 37 22.05 5.11 25.51
N VAL A 38 21.62 6.21 24.90
CA VAL A 38 21.17 6.21 23.51
C VAL A 38 22.03 7.15 22.68
N VAL A 39 22.61 6.62 21.61
CA VAL A 39 23.40 7.38 20.63
C VAL A 39 22.54 7.65 19.39
N GLY A 40 22.24 8.92 19.14
CA GLY A 40 21.59 9.37 17.91
C GLY A 40 22.60 9.55 16.80
N ILE A 41 22.40 8.84 15.70
CA ILE A 41 23.27 8.88 14.52
C ILE A 41 22.65 9.85 13.50
N TYR A 42 23.40 10.88 13.12
CA TYR A 42 22.91 11.89 12.19
C TYR A 42 22.89 11.40 10.75
N LYS A 43 21.91 11.85 9.97
CA LYS A 43 21.78 11.62 8.52
C LYS A 43 21.84 10.14 8.11
N GLY A 44 21.37 9.23 8.97
CA GLY A 44 21.31 7.80 8.69
C GLY A 44 22.69 7.19 8.39
N THR A 45 22.79 6.39 7.32
CA THR A 45 24.06 5.75 6.91
C THR A 45 25.14 6.75 6.50
N ALA A 46 24.77 7.96 6.10
CA ALA A 46 25.75 9.00 5.73
C ALA A 46 26.56 9.49 6.94
N GLY A 47 25.95 9.59 8.13
CA GLY A 47 26.68 9.95 9.35
C GLY A 47 27.65 8.87 9.80
N LEU A 48 27.34 7.59 9.55
CA LEU A 48 28.25 6.46 9.79
C LEU A 48 29.41 6.41 8.80
N LEU A 49 29.26 6.97 7.60
CA LEU A 49 30.36 7.14 6.63
C LEU A 49 31.28 8.32 6.96
N ALA A 50 30.78 9.31 7.70
CA ALA A 50 31.58 10.47 8.06
C ALA A 50 32.75 10.08 8.98
N ARG A 51 33.84 10.86 8.90
CA ARG A 51 35.03 10.71 9.74
C ARG A 51 35.40 12.10 10.29
N PRO A 52 35.20 12.38 11.58
CA PRO A 52 34.62 11.50 12.61
C PRO A 52 33.15 11.14 12.31
N VAL A 53 32.67 10.02 12.85
CA VAL A 53 31.27 9.59 12.74
C VAL A 53 30.36 10.69 13.30
N GLU A 54 29.34 11.08 12.53
CA GLU A 54 28.38 12.10 12.96
C GLU A 54 27.32 11.46 13.88
N ALA A 55 27.59 11.46 15.18
CA ALA A 55 26.66 10.95 16.19
C ALA A 55 26.77 11.73 17.51
N GLU A 56 25.78 11.57 18.37
CA GLU A 56 25.78 12.17 19.70
C GLU A 56 25.00 11.32 20.72
N VAL A 57 25.32 11.47 22.01
CA VAL A 57 24.49 10.90 23.07
C VAL A 57 23.24 11.77 23.25
N LEU A 58 22.06 11.16 23.10
CA LEU A 58 20.78 11.81 23.25
C LEU A 58 20.41 11.93 24.74
N ASN A 59 20.52 13.14 25.28
CA ASN A 59 20.13 13.41 26.66
C ASN A 59 18.64 13.77 26.77
N LEU A 60 18.04 13.43 27.92
CA LEU A 60 16.63 13.74 28.21
C LEU A 60 16.31 15.24 28.20
N LYS A 61 17.31 16.11 28.45
CA LYS A 61 17.13 17.57 28.44
C LYS A 61 16.88 18.13 27.04
N ARG A 62 17.29 17.43 25.98
CA ARG A 62 16.96 17.78 24.58
C ARG A 62 15.49 17.56 24.25
N PHE A 63 14.81 16.65 24.95
CA PHE A 63 13.40 16.35 24.74
C PHE A 63 12.50 17.36 25.46
N THR A 64 12.64 18.64 25.08
CA THR A 64 11.70 19.69 25.46
C THR A 64 10.34 19.43 24.81
N GLY A 65 9.26 20.00 25.37
CA GLY A 65 7.88 19.70 24.95
C GLY A 65 7.57 19.90 23.46
N GLY A 66 8.39 20.68 22.73
CA GLY A 66 8.23 20.92 21.30
C GLY A 66 8.57 19.72 20.42
N LEU A 67 9.50 18.85 20.82
CA LEU A 67 10.04 17.79 19.96
C LEU A 67 8.95 16.80 19.49
N LEU A 68 8.04 16.45 20.41
CA LEU A 68 6.91 15.56 20.13
C LEU A 68 6.00 16.07 19.01
N ARG A 69 5.96 17.40 18.81
CA ARG A 69 5.09 18.08 17.83
C ARG A 69 5.83 18.45 16.55
N MET A 70 7.14 18.26 16.51
CA MET A 70 7.96 18.70 15.39
C MET A 70 7.91 17.68 14.25
N ALA A 71 7.66 18.15 13.03
CA ALA A 71 7.75 17.35 11.81
C ALA A 71 9.20 16.96 11.49
N GLY A 72 9.38 16.06 10.53
CA GLY A 72 10.71 15.56 10.14
C GLY A 72 11.44 14.86 11.29
N THR A 73 12.77 14.90 11.25
CA THR A 73 13.65 14.23 12.23
C THR A 73 14.78 15.14 12.70
N VAL A 74 15.01 15.24 14.01
CA VAL A 74 16.16 15.99 14.57
C VAL A 74 17.52 15.39 14.22
N LEU A 75 17.56 14.11 13.88
CA LEU A 75 18.79 13.46 13.45
C LEU A 75 19.09 13.73 11.98
N GLY A 76 18.15 14.32 11.23
CA GLY A 76 18.22 14.33 9.77
C GLY A 76 18.11 12.92 9.19
N THR A 77 18.10 12.82 7.87
CA THR A 77 18.01 11.54 7.18
C THR A 77 18.75 11.61 5.85
N THR A 78 19.07 10.45 5.27
CA THR A 78 19.56 10.35 3.90
C THR A 78 18.63 9.46 3.08
N ASN A 79 18.34 9.88 1.86
CA ASN A 79 17.64 9.09 0.85
C ASN A 79 18.53 8.81 -0.38
N LYS A 80 19.84 9.08 -0.26
CA LYS A 80 20.85 8.88 -1.32
C LYS A 80 22.02 8.06 -0.80
N GLY A 81 22.69 7.38 -1.72
CA GLY A 81 23.90 6.63 -1.44
C GLY A 81 23.62 5.24 -0.89
N ASN A 82 23.22 4.31 -1.76
CA ASN A 82 23.15 2.89 -1.41
C ASN A 82 24.57 2.42 -1.03
N PRO A 83 24.81 1.98 0.21
CA PRO A 83 26.13 1.53 0.68
C PRO A 83 26.79 0.48 -0.21
N PHE A 84 26.00 -0.42 -0.81
CA PHE A 84 26.48 -1.53 -1.62
C PHE A 84 26.80 -1.16 -3.07
N ALA A 85 26.40 0.04 -3.48
CA ALA A 85 26.58 0.56 -4.82
C ALA A 85 26.62 2.09 -4.75
N TYR A 86 27.55 2.60 -3.94
CA TYR A 86 27.61 4.00 -3.55
C TYR A 86 28.07 4.84 -4.74
N PRO A 87 27.29 5.85 -5.17
CA PRO A 87 27.64 6.68 -6.32
C PRO A 87 28.80 7.61 -5.97
N MET A 88 29.86 7.53 -6.75
CA MET A 88 31.06 8.36 -6.62
C MET A 88 30.97 9.59 -7.53
N PRO A 89 31.73 10.67 -7.25
CA PRO A 89 31.73 11.89 -8.08
C PRO A 89 32.13 11.65 -9.54
N ASP A 90 32.91 10.60 -9.81
CA ASP A 90 33.33 10.19 -11.16
C ASP A 90 32.28 9.34 -11.91
N GLY A 91 31.11 9.09 -11.30
CA GLY A 91 30.03 8.28 -11.85
C GLY A 91 30.18 6.77 -11.61
N SER A 92 31.29 6.31 -11.03
CA SER A 92 31.46 4.92 -10.63
C SER A 92 30.57 4.57 -9.43
N LYS A 93 30.34 3.27 -9.22
CA LYS A 93 29.65 2.75 -8.03
C LYS A 93 30.61 1.86 -7.27
N VAL A 94 30.80 2.13 -5.98
CA VAL A 94 31.70 1.38 -5.11
C VAL A 94 30.96 0.87 -3.88
N ASP A 95 31.35 -0.30 -3.39
CA ASP A 95 30.81 -0.80 -2.12
C ASP A 95 31.54 -0.12 -0.95
N ARG A 96 30.79 0.60 -0.12
CA ARG A 96 31.25 1.28 1.10
C ARG A 96 30.57 0.72 2.35
N SER A 97 29.99 -0.47 2.29
CA SER A 97 29.29 -1.10 3.41
C SER A 97 30.19 -1.34 4.61
N GLU A 98 31.43 -1.82 4.38
CA GLU A 98 32.41 -2.04 5.44
C GLU A 98 32.77 -0.74 6.19
N GLU A 99 32.84 0.40 5.50
CA GLU A 99 33.09 1.68 6.15
C GLU A 99 31.94 2.09 7.07
N ILE A 100 30.70 1.73 6.73
CA ILE A 100 29.53 1.99 7.58
C ILE A 100 29.52 1.06 8.79
N ILE A 101 29.79 -0.23 8.59
CA ILE A 101 29.89 -1.23 9.66
C ILE A 101 30.97 -0.80 10.66
N GLU A 102 32.13 -0.38 10.17
CA GLU A 102 33.20 0.18 10.99
C GLU A 102 32.76 1.44 11.74
N GLY A 103 31.99 2.31 11.09
CA GLY A 103 31.38 3.48 11.74
C GLY A 103 30.45 3.11 12.90
N VAL A 104 29.70 2.00 12.80
CA VAL A 104 28.88 1.48 13.91
C VAL A 104 29.77 0.95 15.04
N ARG A 105 30.82 0.20 14.71
CA ARG A 105 31.76 -0.36 15.71
C ARG A 105 32.49 0.72 16.50
N GLN A 106 32.82 1.84 15.87
CA GLN A 106 33.44 3.00 16.53
C GLN A 106 32.57 3.63 17.63
N LEU A 107 31.26 3.40 17.61
CA LEU A 107 30.32 3.94 18.59
C LEU A 107 30.13 3.04 19.82
N ASP A 108 30.70 1.82 19.80
CA ASP A 108 30.61 0.84 20.90
C ASP A 108 29.16 0.59 21.34
N LEU A 109 28.33 0.15 20.37
CA LEU A 109 26.89 -0.06 20.52
C LEU A 109 26.57 -1.54 20.67
N ASP A 110 25.71 -1.89 21.64
CA ASP A 110 25.23 -3.26 21.84
C ASP A 110 24.13 -3.65 20.84
N ALA A 111 23.37 -2.66 20.36
CA ALA A 111 22.31 -2.83 19.36
C ALA A 111 22.00 -1.51 18.64
N VAL A 112 21.37 -1.60 17.48
CA VAL A 112 20.92 -0.47 16.67
C VAL A 112 19.41 -0.55 16.45
N ILE A 113 18.73 0.59 16.57
CA ILE A 113 17.35 0.77 16.12
C ILE A 113 17.37 1.53 14.78
N GLY A 114 16.84 0.91 13.73
CA GLY A 114 16.69 1.50 12.41
C GLY A 114 15.26 1.95 12.14
N ILE A 115 15.04 3.26 11.94
CA ILE A 115 13.73 3.79 11.53
C ILE A 115 13.76 4.05 10.02
N GLY A 116 12.91 3.38 9.24
CA GLY A 116 12.94 3.48 7.79
C GLY A 116 11.75 2.86 7.07
N GLY A 117 11.68 3.09 5.76
CA GLY A 117 10.78 2.35 4.86
C GLY A 117 11.44 1.09 4.32
N ASP A 118 10.74 0.37 3.44
CA ASP A 118 11.17 -0.85 2.75
C ASP A 118 12.66 -0.86 2.33
N GLY A 119 13.07 0.08 1.47
CA GLY A 119 14.43 0.12 0.93
C GLY A 119 15.48 0.48 1.98
N SER A 120 15.12 1.33 2.95
CA SER A 120 16.00 1.68 4.07
C SER A 120 16.21 0.48 5.01
N LEU A 121 15.14 -0.24 5.35
CA LEU A 121 15.21 -1.41 6.22
C LEU A 121 15.96 -2.56 5.54
N ALA A 122 15.79 -2.75 4.23
CA ALA A 122 16.58 -3.71 3.45
C ALA A 122 18.09 -3.42 3.53
N ILE A 123 18.49 -2.16 3.36
CA ILE A 123 19.90 -1.73 3.47
C ILE A 123 20.42 -1.97 4.90
N LEU A 124 19.69 -1.48 5.92
CA LEU A 124 20.11 -1.59 7.31
C LEU A 124 20.22 -3.05 7.77
N ARG A 125 19.26 -3.89 7.37
CA ARG A 125 19.29 -5.33 7.67
C ARG A 125 20.50 -6.01 7.04
N ARG A 126 20.81 -5.71 5.77
CA ARG A 126 21.98 -6.29 5.10
C ARG A 126 23.30 -5.86 5.75
N LEU A 127 23.43 -4.58 6.10
CA LEU A 127 24.59 -4.09 6.86
C LEU A 127 24.70 -4.76 8.23
N ALA A 128 23.58 -4.94 8.92
CA ALA A 128 23.54 -5.57 10.23
C ALA A 128 23.99 -7.04 10.17
N GLN A 129 23.52 -7.79 9.17
CA GLN A 129 23.90 -9.19 8.95
C GLN A 129 25.39 -9.35 8.60
N GLN A 130 25.93 -8.46 7.75
CA GLN A 130 27.35 -8.49 7.41
C GLN A 130 28.25 -8.06 8.57
N GLY A 131 27.80 -7.09 9.36
CA GLY A 131 28.55 -6.53 10.47
C GLY A 131 28.43 -7.29 11.79
N ASP A 132 27.54 -8.28 11.86
CA ASP A 132 27.07 -8.94 13.09
C ASP A 132 26.54 -7.94 14.13
N ILE A 133 25.70 -7.01 13.67
CA ILE A 133 25.13 -5.93 14.47
C ILE A 133 23.69 -6.29 14.87
N PRO A 134 23.36 -6.36 16.16
CA PRO A 134 21.99 -6.58 16.60
C PRO A 134 21.07 -5.42 16.18
N LEU A 135 20.05 -5.71 15.36
CA LEU A 135 19.16 -4.71 14.77
C LEU A 135 17.69 -4.93 15.19
N VAL A 136 17.01 -3.86 15.56
CA VAL A 136 15.54 -3.77 15.64
C VAL A 136 15.06 -2.65 14.73
N ALA A 137 13.96 -2.86 14.00
CA ALA A 137 13.43 -1.92 13.03
C ALA A 137 12.12 -1.27 13.48
N ILE A 138 11.90 -0.04 13.03
CA ILE A 138 10.63 0.69 13.20
C ILE A 138 10.14 1.16 11.83
N PRO A 139 8.88 0.85 11.45
CA PRO A 139 8.35 1.13 10.13
C PRO A 139 8.00 2.60 9.98
N LYS A 140 8.56 3.22 8.94
CA LYS A 140 8.32 4.61 8.57
C LYS A 140 8.06 4.71 7.09
N THR A 141 6.86 5.14 6.72
CA THR A 141 6.49 5.49 5.34
C THR A 141 5.18 6.29 5.40
N ILE A 142 5.05 7.33 4.56
CA ILE A 142 3.76 8.00 4.40
C ILE A 142 2.83 7.18 3.49
N ASP A 143 3.43 6.33 2.66
CA ASP A 143 2.76 5.61 1.57
C ASP A 143 1.95 4.41 2.10
N ASN A 144 2.19 4.00 3.36
CA ASN A 144 1.56 2.86 4.04
C ASN A 144 1.64 1.53 3.28
N ASP A 145 2.79 1.31 2.66
CA ASP A 145 3.06 0.26 1.69
C ASP A 145 3.93 -0.88 2.23
N LEU A 146 4.28 -0.83 3.52
CA LEU A 146 5.10 -1.84 4.18
C LEU A 146 4.26 -3.01 4.70
N GLY A 147 4.72 -4.24 4.48
CA GLY A 147 4.04 -5.45 4.91
C GLY A 147 3.95 -5.61 6.42
N ASP A 148 3.02 -6.48 6.83
CA ASP A 148 2.82 -6.96 8.20
C ASP A 148 2.56 -5.88 9.27
N THR A 149 2.26 -4.65 8.84
CA THR A 149 1.77 -3.56 9.70
C THR A 149 0.56 -2.89 9.07
N GLU A 150 -0.50 -2.70 9.84
CA GLU A 150 -1.73 -2.02 9.35
C GLU A 150 -1.47 -0.54 9.05
N VAL A 151 -0.58 0.08 9.84
CA VAL A 151 -0.24 1.51 9.72
C VAL A 151 1.24 1.73 9.99
N ALA A 152 1.90 2.51 9.15
CA ALA A 152 3.26 3.01 9.34
C ALA A 152 3.28 4.44 9.89
N ILE A 153 4.40 4.82 10.53
CA ILE A 153 4.57 6.16 11.07
C ILE A 153 4.58 7.20 9.94
N GLY A 154 3.74 8.23 10.11
CA GLY A 154 3.67 9.39 9.23
C GLY A 154 2.54 9.31 8.20
N HIS A 155 1.92 8.14 8.03
CA HIS A 155 0.81 7.97 7.10
C HIS A 155 -0.41 8.81 7.49
N ASP A 156 -0.82 8.75 8.75
CA ASP A 156 -2.02 9.46 9.25
C ASP A 156 -1.86 10.97 9.10
N THR A 157 -0.67 11.50 9.39
CA THR A 157 -0.37 12.92 9.16
C THR A 157 -0.36 13.31 7.68
N ALA A 158 0.13 12.44 6.78
CA ALA A 158 0.08 12.73 5.36
C ALA A 158 -1.37 12.75 4.82
N VAL A 159 -2.23 11.87 5.34
CA VAL A 159 -3.69 11.87 5.07
C VAL A 159 -4.35 13.14 5.59
N GLU A 160 -4.02 13.58 6.80
CA GLU A 160 -4.54 14.84 7.36
C GLU A 160 -4.20 16.03 6.46
N VAL A 161 -2.93 16.18 6.05
CA VAL A 161 -2.51 17.28 5.17
C VAL A 161 -3.22 17.25 3.81
N ALA A 162 -3.41 16.05 3.23
CA ALA A 162 -4.16 15.92 1.97
C ALA A 162 -5.65 16.23 2.15
N THR A 163 -6.23 15.89 3.30
CA THR A 163 -7.63 16.21 3.65
C THR A 163 -7.80 17.71 3.85
N GLU A 164 -6.92 18.38 4.59
CA GLU A 164 -6.91 19.84 4.75
C GLU A 164 -6.81 20.57 3.40
N ALA A 165 -6.01 20.04 2.47
CA ALA A 165 -5.93 20.59 1.11
C ALA A 165 -7.26 20.52 0.37
N LEU A 166 -8.02 19.41 0.51
CA LEU A 166 -9.37 19.29 -0.05
C LEU A 166 -10.35 20.26 0.59
N ASP A 167 -10.32 20.41 1.91
CA ASP A 167 -11.15 21.36 2.64
C ASP A 167 -10.90 22.80 2.18
N HIS A 168 -9.65 23.14 1.84
CA HIS A 168 -9.30 24.45 1.31
C HIS A 168 -9.66 24.64 -0.17
N LEU A 169 -9.62 23.57 -0.97
CA LEU A 169 -10.01 23.60 -2.39
C LEU A 169 -11.53 23.67 -2.58
N GLN A 170 -12.31 23.04 -1.70
CA GLN A 170 -13.78 22.97 -1.80
C GLN A 170 -14.46 24.35 -1.98
N PRO A 171 -14.24 25.36 -1.11
CA PRO A 171 -15.02 26.61 -1.17
C PRO A 171 -14.69 27.43 -2.42
N THR A 172 -13.43 27.39 -2.87
CA THR A 172 -13.04 28.07 -4.11
C THR A 172 -13.51 27.31 -5.36
N ALA A 173 -13.64 25.98 -5.29
CA ALA A 173 -14.28 25.19 -6.35
C ALA A 173 -15.76 25.57 -6.51
N ALA A 174 -16.49 25.60 -5.41
CA ALA A 174 -17.91 25.92 -5.36
C ALA A 174 -18.24 27.37 -5.81
N SER A 175 -17.34 28.32 -5.54
CA SER A 175 -17.54 29.73 -5.87
C SER A 175 -17.31 30.06 -7.35
N HIS A 176 -16.65 29.17 -8.10
CA HIS A 176 -16.23 29.41 -9.49
C HIS A 176 -16.66 28.30 -10.46
N ASP A 177 -17.55 27.40 -10.04
CA ASP A 177 -18.06 26.30 -10.86
C ASP A 177 -16.95 25.38 -11.42
N ARG A 178 -15.92 25.09 -10.60
CA ARG A 178 -14.69 24.41 -11.03
C ARG A 178 -14.66 22.92 -10.70
N VAL A 179 -13.92 22.19 -11.52
CA VAL A 179 -13.36 20.89 -11.12
C VAL A 179 -11.97 21.13 -10.54
N MET A 180 -11.74 20.73 -9.29
CA MET A 180 -10.42 20.76 -8.64
C MET A 180 -9.82 19.36 -8.65
N VAL A 181 -8.62 19.23 -9.20
CA VAL A 181 -7.83 18.00 -9.18
C VAL A 181 -6.69 18.17 -8.19
N LEU A 182 -6.65 17.34 -7.15
CA LEU A 182 -5.57 17.29 -6.16
C LEU A 182 -4.69 16.05 -6.44
N GLU A 183 -3.45 16.28 -6.85
CA GLU A 183 -2.44 15.24 -6.99
C GLU A 183 -1.71 15.04 -5.65
N VAL A 184 -1.74 13.81 -5.13
CA VAL A 184 -1.15 13.42 -3.85
C VAL A 184 -0.05 12.37 -4.01
N MET A 185 0.93 12.40 -3.10
CA MET A 185 1.95 11.35 -3.02
C MET A 185 1.35 10.00 -2.62
N GLY A 186 2.14 8.95 -2.81
CA GLY A 186 1.83 7.55 -2.43
C GLY A 186 2.80 6.54 -3.02
N ARG A 187 3.85 7.03 -3.71
CA ARG A 187 4.83 6.28 -4.49
C ARG A 187 4.18 5.37 -5.54
N ASP A 188 3.81 4.15 -5.14
CA ASP A 188 3.25 3.12 -6.00
C ASP A 188 1.83 2.69 -5.53
N ALA A 189 1.35 3.20 -4.38
CA ALA A 189 0.09 2.81 -3.72
C ALA A 189 -0.92 3.96 -3.66
N GLY A 190 -2.20 3.60 -3.61
CA GLY A 190 -3.33 4.50 -3.50
C GLY A 190 -3.77 4.90 -2.09
N HIS A 191 -3.09 4.44 -1.02
CA HIS A 191 -3.61 4.56 0.36
C HIS A 191 -3.93 6.00 0.79
N ILE A 192 -3.05 6.95 0.47
CA ILE A 192 -3.26 8.37 0.79
C ILE A 192 -4.44 8.93 -0.01
N ALA A 193 -4.46 8.71 -1.33
CA ALA A 193 -5.53 9.19 -2.20
C ALA A 193 -6.90 8.63 -1.80
N LEU A 194 -6.96 7.34 -1.46
CA LEU A 194 -8.18 6.69 -0.98
C LEU A 194 -8.65 7.29 0.36
N SER A 195 -7.76 7.34 1.35
CA SER A 195 -8.12 7.78 2.70
C SER A 195 -8.49 9.26 2.73
N ALA A 196 -7.67 10.11 2.11
CA ALA A 196 -7.92 11.55 2.03
C ALA A 196 -9.11 11.87 1.13
N GLY A 197 -9.30 11.15 0.03
CA GLY A 197 -10.46 11.33 -0.85
C GLY A 197 -11.77 11.00 -0.14
N ILE A 198 -11.83 9.94 0.67
CA ILE A 198 -13.01 9.63 1.48
C ILE A 198 -13.21 10.68 2.58
N ALA A 199 -12.15 11.00 3.33
CA ALA A 199 -12.22 11.94 4.46
C ALA A 199 -12.57 13.37 4.03
N GLY A 200 -11.98 13.84 2.92
CA GLY A 200 -12.19 15.17 2.36
C GLY A 200 -13.37 15.26 1.39
N GLY A 201 -14.19 14.20 1.26
CA GLY A 201 -15.41 14.23 0.45
C GLY A 201 -15.17 14.42 -1.05
N ALA A 202 -14.10 13.82 -1.59
CA ALA A 202 -13.83 13.81 -3.02
C ALA A 202 -14.91 13.04 -3.79
N ASP A 203 -15.22 13.51 -4.99
CA ASP A 203 -16.23 12.91 -5.86
C ASP A 203 -15.70 11.79 -6.73
N VAL A 204 -14.42 11.88 -7.06
CA VAL A 204 -13.68 10.92 -7.85
C VAL A 204 -12.32 10.74 -7.18
N ILE A 205 -11.97 9.48 -6.94
CA ILE A 205 -10.68 9.09 -6.39
C ILE A 205 -10.02 8.16 -7.40
N LEU A 206 -8.82 8.53 -7.84
CA LEU A 206 -8.03 7.73 -8.77
C LEU A 206 -6.81 7.18 -8.02
N ILE A 207 -6.71 5.84 -8.01
CA ILE A 207 -5.62 5.09 -7.39
C ILE A 207 -4.99 4.14 -8.40
N PRO A 208 -3.69 3.83 -8.31
CA PRO A 208 -3.01 2.96 -9.27
C PRO A 208 -3.57 1.53 -9.31
N GLU A 209 -4.20 1.08 -8.23
CA GLU A 209 -4.78 -0.25 -8.11
C GLU A 209 -6.08 -0.43 -8.92
N ILE A 210 -6.71 0.67 -9.36
CA ILE A 210 -8.00 0.65 -10.07
C ILE A 210 -7.86 1.34 -11.44
N PRO A 211 -8.03 0.61 -12.56
CA PRO A 211 -8.11 1.22 -13.88
C PRO A 211 -9.28 2.21 -13.97
N TYR A 212 -9.12 3.26 -14.78
CA TYR A 212 -10.15 4.28 -14.99
C TYR A 212 -10.38 4.54 -16.47
N ALA A 213 -11.52 5.17 -16.77
CA ALA A 213 -11.85 5.72 -18.08
C ALA A 213 -12.31 7.16 -17.91
N ILE A 214 -11.83 8.07 -18.76
CA ILE A 214 -12.20 9.49 -18.68
C ILE A 214 -13.71 9.68 -18.83
N ASP A 215 -14.39 8.88 -19.66
CA ASP A 215 -15.85 8.94 -19.82
C ASP A 215 -16.60 8.63 -18.51
N SER A 216 -16.08 7.73 -17.68
CA SER A 216 -16.68 7.43 -16.37
C SER A 216 -16.56 8.63 -15.42
N ILE A 217 -15.42 9.32 -15.44
CA ILE A 217 -15.19 10.53 -14.66
C ILE A 217 -16.11 11.66 -15.14
N ALA A 218 -16.20 11.86 -16.46
CA ALA A 218 -17.06 12.86 -17.07
C ALA A 218 -18.54 12.63 -16.75
N ARG A 219 -19.01 11.37 -16.81
CA ARG A 219 -20.37 10.99 -16.40
C ARG A 219 -20.63 11.34 -14.94
N LYS A 220 -19.70 11.04 -14.04
CA LYS A 220 -19.83 11.38 -12.61
C LYS A 220 -19.96 12.89 -12.41
N ILE A 221 -19.16 13.70 -13.10
CA ILE A 221 -19.23 15.16 -13.04
C ILE A 221 -20.58 15.68 -13.58
N ASP A 222 -21.09 15.10 -14.66
CA ASP A 222 -22.40 15.45 -15.22
C ASP A 222 -23.57 15.09 -14.29
N GLU A 223 -23.52 13.94 -13.60
CA GLU A 223 -24.50 13.57 -12.57
C GLU A 223 -24.56 14.60 -11.44
N LEU A 224 -23.41 15.12 -11.01
CA LEU A 224 -23.32 16.14 -9.97
C LEU A 224 -23.97 17.46 -10.43
N ARG A 225 -23.75 17.85 -11.69
CA ARG A 225 -24.41 19.02 -12.29
C ARG A 225 -25.93 18.86 -12.33
N LYS A 226 -26.42 17.66 -12.68
CA LYS A 226 -27.87 17.36 -12.75
C LYS A 226 -28.58 17.48 -11.40
N VAL A 227 -27.89 17.23 -10.29
CA VAL A 227 -28.43 17.42 -8.93
C VAL A 227 -28.21 18.84 -8.38
N GLY A 228 -27.81 19.78 -9.25
CA GLY A 228 -27.65 21.19 -8.90
C GLY A 228 -26.30 21.55 -8.29
N ARG A 229 -25.31 20.64 -8.31
CA ARG A 229 -23.97 20.93 -7.80
C ARG A 229 -23.05 21.40 -8.93
N ASN A 230 -22.46 22.58 -8.75
CA ASN A 230 -21.69 23.30 -9.76
C ASN A 230 -20.18 22.99 -9.75
N PHE A 231 -19.68 22.23 -8.78
CA PHE A 231 -18.26 21.89 -8.64
C PHE A 231 -18.03 20.38 -8.43
N ALA A 232 -16.80 19.94 -8.65
CA ALA A 232 -16.34 18.59 -8.30
C ALA A 232 -14.91 18.59 -7.76
N LEU A 233 -14.63 17.69 -6.82
CA LEU A 233 -13.31 17.42 -6.27
C LEU A 233 -12.82 16.06 -6.77
N VAL A 234 -11.62 16.04 -7.32
CA VAL A 234 -10.97 14.84 -7.84
C VAL A 234 -9.63 14.69 -7.13
N VAL A 235 -9.39 13.52 -6.54
CA VAL A 235 -8.08 13.17 -5.96
C VAL A 235 -7.41 12.15 -6.86
N VAL A 236 -6.12 12.32 -7.12
CA VAL A 236 -5.32 11.40 -7.94
C VAL A 236 -4.00 11.09 -7.23
N ALA A 237 -3.71 9.80 -7.04
CA ALA A 237 -2.40 9.37 -6.56
C ALA A 237 -1.34 9.57 -7.66
N GLU A 238 -0.12 9.97 -7.27
CA GLU A 238 0.99 10.25 -8.19
C GLU A 238 1.39 9.05 -9.08
N ALA A 239 1.07 7.83 -8.61
CA ALA A 239 1.37 6.58 -9.31
C ALA A 239 0.33 6.19 -10.37
N VAL A 240 -0.80 6.91 -10.44
CA VAL A 240 -1.83 6.67 -11.46
C VAL A 240 -1.20 6.84 -12.85
N ARG A 241 -1.51 5.91 -13.73
CA ARG A 241 -0.98 5.86 -15.11
C ARG A 241 -1.99 6.43 -16.09
N THR A 242 -1.59 6.70 -17.32
CA THR A 242 -2.53 7.07 -18.39
C THR A 242 -3.51 5.91 -18.68
N GLU A 243 -4.56 6.18 -19.47
CA GLU A 243 -5.48 5.13 -19.95
C GLU A 243 -4.76 4.04 -20.78
N ALA A 244 -3.59 4.36 -21.35
CA ALA A 244 -2.74 3.41 -22.07
C ALA A 244 -1.80 2.59 -21.14
N GLY A 245 -1.85 2.83 -19.82
CA GLY A 245 -0.98 2.18 -18.83
C GLY A 245 0.44 2.76 -18.77
N GLU A 246 0.66 3.95 -19.33
CA GLU A 246 1.97 4.62 -19.34
C GLU A 246 2.14 5.49 -18.08
N PRO A 247 3.31 5.48 -17.42
CA PRO A 247 3.59 6.42 -16.35
C PRO A 247 3.65 7.85 -16.90
N VAL A 248 3.14 8.83 -16.14
CA VAL A 248 3.25 10.25 -16.47
C VAL A 248 4.34 10.86 -15.58
N GLY A 249 5.46 11.28 -16.17
CA GLY A 249 6.56 11.89 -15.45
C GLY A 249 7.85 11.98 -16.28
N GLU A 250 8.85 12.70 -15.78
CA GLU A 250 10.19 12.77 -16.37
C GLU A 250 11.12 11.69 -15.77
N THR A 251 11.95 11.08 -16.61
CA THR A 251 13.01 10.17 -16.15
C THR A 251 14.09 10.98 -15.43
N LYS A 252 14.42 10.66 -14.17
CA LYS A 252 15.52 11.34 -13.47
C LYS A 252 16.87 11.02 -14.13
N LEU A 253 17.75 12.03 -14.17
CA LEU A 253 19.17 11.88 -14.48
C LEU A 253 19.90 10.86 -13.57
N SER A 254 19.38 10.56 -12.38
CA SER A 254 20.00 9.66 -11.40
C SER A 254 19.47 8.21 -11.40
N GLY A 255 18.67 7.82 -12.39
CA GLY A 255 18.07 6.48 -12.47
C GLY A 255 16.90 6.31 -11.50
N GLY A 256 15.69 6.55 -12.01
CA GLY A 256 14.42 6.42 -11.32
C GLY A 256 13.33 7.25 -12.02
N VAL A 257 12.06 6.87 -11.85
CA VAL A 257 10.92 7.66 -12.35
C VAL A 257 10.67 8.79 -11.36
N GLN A 258 10.60 10.04 -11.84
CA GLN A 258 10.01 11.13 -11.06
C GLN A 258 8.52 11.14 -11.36
N TYR A 259 7.73 10.63 -10.43
CA TYR A 259 6.28 10.81 -10.49
C TYR A 259 5.96 12.30 -10.42
N GLY A 260 5.03 12.73 -11.27
CA GLY A 260 4.61 14.12 -11.34
C GLY A 260 3.90 14.44 -12.66
N GLY A 261 2.77 15.12 -12.57
CA GLY A 261 2.05 15.63 -13.73
C GLY A 261 0.88 14.76 -14.18
N ILE A 262 0.60 13.65 -13.49
CA ILE A 262 -0.63 12.90 -13.70
C ILE A 262 -1.87 13.75 -13.40
N GLY A 263 -1.82 14.61 -12.39
CA GLY A 263 -2.90 15.56 -12.08
C GLY A 263 -3.15 16.54 -13.22
N HIS A 264 -2.09 17.02 -13.88
CA HIS A 264 -2.21 17.86 -15.07
C HIS A 264 -2.78 17.10 -16.27
N TYR A 265 -2.34 15.86 -16.48
CA TYR A 265 -2.90 14.98 -17.51
C TYR A 265 -4.40 14.75 -17.29
N ILE A 266 -4.80 14.30 -16.09
CA ILE A 266 -6.21 14.07 -15.73
C ILE A 266 -7.02 15.35 -15.84
N GLY A 267 -6.52 16.47 -15.31
CA GLY A 267 -7.20 17.76 -15.38
C GLY A 267 -7.49 18.21 -16.80
N ARG A 268 -6.50 18.06 -17.72
CA ARG A 268 -6.71 18.36 -19.14
C ARG A 268 -7.77 17.46 -19.77
N ARG A 269 -7.70 16.15 -19.52
CA ARG A 269 -8.66 15.18 -20.08
C ARG A 269 -10.08 15.41 -19.58
N ILE A 270 -10.25 15.79 -18.31
CA ILE A 270 -11.56 16.18 -17.76
C ILE A 270 -12.07 17.44 -18.44
N ALA A 271 -11.24 18.46 -18.61
CA ALA A 271 -11.64 19.71 -19.27
C ALA A 271 -12.08 19.45 -20.73
N GLU A 272 -11.33 18.65 -21.48
CA GLU A 272 -11.67 18.24 -22.86
C GLU A 272 -13.00 17.47 -22.93
N ALA A 273 -13.24 16.54 -22.01
CA ALA A 273 -14.43 15.70 -22.02
C ALA A 273 -15.70 16.41 -21.51
N THR A 274 -15.57 17.39 -20.60
CA THR A 274 -16.72 17.98 -19.88
C THR A 274 -16.96 19.46 -20.15
N GLY A 275 -16.00 20.14 -20.77
CA GLY A 275 -15.96 21.60 -20.92
C GLY A 275 -15.82 22.37 -19.60
N ALA A 276 -15.58 21.70 -18.47
CA ALA A 276 -15.46 22.35 -17.17
C ALA A 276 -14.15 23.15 -17.04
N GLU A 277 -14.20 24.32 -16.39
CA GLU A 277 -12.97 24.96 -15.92
C GLU A 277 -12.33 24.03 -14.87
N THR A 278 -11.13 23.52 -15.19
CA THR A 278 -10.42 22.56 -14.34
C THR A 278 -9.12 23.17 -13.84
N ARG A 279 -8.86 23.02 -12.53
CA ARG A 279 -7.61 23.47 -11.90
C ARG A 279 -6.95 22.31 -11.18
N VAL A 280 -5.62 22.32 -11.18
CA VAL A 280 -4.81 21.24 -10.63
C VAL A 280 -3.93 21.80 -9.53
N THR A 281 -3.89 21.10 -8.41
CA THR A 281 -2.96 21.36 -7.29
C THR A 281 -2.14 20.11 -7.07
N VAL A 282 -0.82 20.25 -7.19
CA VAL A 282 0.12 19.17 -6.83
C VAL A 282 0.61 19.44 -5.42
N LEU A 283 0.22 18.58 -4.48
CA LEU A 283 0.50 18.79 -3.06
C LEU A 283 1.97 18.55 -2.72
N GLY A 284 2.54 17.49 -3.29
CA GLY A 284 3.96 17.15 -3.17
C GLY A 284 4.42 17.05 -1.71
N HIS A 285 5.58 17.64 -1.42
CA HIS A 285 6.28 17.47 -0.14
C HIS A 285 5.58 18.11 1.06
N LEU A 286 4.51 18.90 0.86
CA LEU A 286 3.68 19.38 1.98
C LEU A 286 3.16 18.21 2.83
N GLN A 287 2.85 17.06 2.20
CA GLN A 287 2.42 15.83 2.88
C GLN A 287 3.44 15.28 3.90
N ARG A 288 4.73 15.58 3.74
CA ARG A 288 5.78 15.13 4.68
C ARG A 288 6.01 16.10 5.83
N GLY A 289 5.66 17.38 5.62
CA GLY A 289 5.93 18.48 6.54
C GLY A 289 4.85 18.75 7.58
N GLY A 290 3.73 18.01 7.55
CA GLY A 290 2.61 18.19 8.47
C GLY A 290 3.00 18.04 9.94
N THR A 291 2.29 18.74 10.82
CA THR A 291 2.42 18.53 12.26
C THR A 291 1.91 17.12 12.61
N PRO A 292 2.67 16.27 13.33
CA PRO A 292 2.24 14.90 13.60
C PRO A 292 0.88 14.86 14.28
N THR A 293 -0.05 14.06 13.78
CA THR A 293 -1.38 13.89 14.40
C THR A 293 -1.26 13.23 15.79
N PRO A 294 -2.30 13.29 16.64
CA PRO A 294 -2.32 12.53 17.89
C PRO A 294 -2.09 11.03 17.66
N ARG A 295 -2.64 10.46 16.58
CA ARG A 295 -2.48 9.03 16.25
C ARG A 295 -1.02 8.70 15.94
N ASP A 296 -0.38 9.45 15.05
CA ASP A 296 1.03 9.23 14.71
C ASP A 296 1.93 9.38 15.94
N ARG A 297 1.68 10.36 16.81
CA ARG A 297 2.45 10.52 18.06
C ARG A 297 2.31 9.33 19.01
N LEU A 298 1.09 8.80 19.17
CA LEU A 298 0.80 7.66 20.04
C LEU A 298 1.41 6.37 19.49
N MET A 299 1.25 6.11 18.19
CA MET A 299 1.83 4.93 17.54
C MET A 299 3.36 4.99 17.57
N ALA A 300 3.96 6.12 17.16
CA ALA A 300 5.41 6.32 17.21
C ALA A 300 5.98 6.14 18.61
N SER A 301 5.28 6.62 19.64
CA SER A 301 5.71 6.43 21.03
C SER A 301 5.64 4.96 21.45
N SER A 302 4.56 4.27 21.09
CA SER A 302 4.37 2.85 21.41
C SER A 302 5.41 1.97 20.72
N PHE A 303 5.70 2.27 19.45
CA PHE A 303 6.75 1.60 18.67
C PHE A 303 8.14 1.83 19.25
N GLY A 304 8.47 3.07 19.63
CA GLY A 304 9.76 3.39 20.26
C GLY A 304 9.97 2.65 21.58
N VAL A 305 8.95 2.55 22.44
CA VAL A 305 9.01 1.78 23.68
C VAL A 305 9.24 0.29 23.38
N HIS A 306 8.41 -0.29 22.50
CA HIS A 306 8.47 -1.72 22.22
C HIS A 306 9.78 -2.13 21.53
N ALA A 307 10.36 -1.27 20.67
CA ALA A 307 11.65 -1.54 20.04
C ALA A 307 12.80 -1.68 21.06
N VAL A 308 12.78 -0.86 22.13
CA VAL A 308 13.75 -0.99 23.24
C VAL A 308 13.49 -2.27 24.03
N ASP A 309 12.23 -2.62 24.27
CA ASP A 309 11.87 -3.87 24.96
C ASP A 309 12.33 -5.11 24.19
N LEU A 310 12.22 -5.12 22.85
CA LEU A 310 12.75 -6.21 22.02
C LEU A 310 14.27 -6.38 22.18
N ILE A 311 15.02 -5.27 22.26
CA ILE A 311 16.46 -5.32 22.55
C ILE A 311 16.72 -5.93 23.92
N ALA A 312 15.94 -5.55 24.94
CA ALA A 312 16.07 -6.10 26.31
C ALA A 312 15.79 -7.61 26.36
N GLU A 313 14.83 -8.05 25.54
CA GLU A 313 14.48 -9.47 25.36
C GLU A 313 15.50 -10.24 24.50
N GLY A 314 16.48 -9.57 23.89
CA GLY A 314 17.46 -10.17 22.98
C GLY A 314 16.87 -10.61 21.64
N ARG A 315 15.77 -9.97 21.21
CA ARG A 315 15.02 -10.29 19.99
C ARG A 315 15.41 -9.33 18.88
N PHE A 316 16.34 -9.76 18.05
CA PHE A 316 16.90 -8.99 16.92
C PHE A 316 16.40 -9.52 15.57
N ASP A 317 16.68 -8.77 14.49
CA ASP A 317 16.11 -8.99 13.15
C ASP A 317 14.57 -8.94 13.16
N ARG A 318 14.02 -8.09 14.05
CA ARG A 318 12.59 -7.86 14.23
C ARG A 318 12.22 -6.42 13.92
N MET A 319 11.04 -6.21 13.36
CA MET A 319 10.42 -4.92 13.18
C MET A 319 9.18 -4.83 14.07
N VAL A 320 9.00 -3.71 14.78
CA VAL A 320 7.73 -3.44 15.46
C VAL A 320 6.63 -3.15 14.42
N ALA A 321 5.40 -3.57 14.69
CA ALA A 321 4.28 -3.36 13.79
C ALA A 321 2.98 -3.12 14.56
N TRP A 322 1.99 -2.51 13.92
CA TRP A 322 0.65 -2.37 14.47
C TRP A 322 -0.28 -3.41 13.86
N SER A 323 -0.89 -4.25 14.70
CA SER A 323 -1.90 -5.21 14.25
C SER A 323 -2.90 -5.52 15.36
N GLY A 324 -4.19 -5.58 15.05
CA GLY A 324 -5.22 -5.99 16.00
C GLY A 324 -5.29 -5.10 17.24
N ARG A 325 -5.09 -3.79 17.06
CA ARG A 325 -5.08 -2.76 18.13
C ARG A 325 -3.96 -2.89 19.17
N ARG A 326 -2.85 -3.52 18.81
CA ARG A 326 -1.67 -3.64 19.67
C ARG A 326 -0.39 -3.50 18.86
N VAL A 327 0.69 -3.18 19.55
CA VAL A 327 2.03 -3.33 18.98
C VAL A 327 2.40 -4.81 19.03
N ILE A 328 2.81 -5.34 17.89
CA ILE A 328 3.41 -6.67 17.73
C ILE A 328 4.82 -6.50 17.16
N ASP A 329 5.50 -7.61 16.93
CA ASP A 329 6.76 -7.63 16.21
C ASP A 329 6.78 -8.76 15.16
N VAL A 330 7.45 -8.50 14.04
CA VAL A 330 7.49 -9.37 12.85
C VAL A 330 8.93 -9.47 12.33
N PRO A 331 9.32 -10.52 11.59
CA PRO A 331 10.64 -10.55 10.95
C PRO A 331 10.83 -9.38 10.00
N ILE A 332 12.00 -8.73 10.01
CA ILE A 332 12.26 -7.63 9.07
C ILE A 332 12.17 -8.13 7.62
N ALA A 333 12.60 -9.37 7.35
CA ALA A 333 12.54 -9.98 6.02
C ALA A 333 11.13 -10.03 5.43
N GLU A 334 10.15 -10.49 6.22
CA GLU A 334 8.76 -10.65 5.76
C GLU A 334 8.12 -9.29 5.47
N ALA A 335 8.36 -8.31 6.35
CA ALA A 335 7.83 -6.96 6.22
C ALA A 335 8.35 -6.19 4.99
N ILE A 336 9.62 -6.40 4.59
CA ILE A 336 10.22 -5.72 3.43
C ILE A 336 9.96 -6.44 2.10
N GLU A 337 9.63 -7.74 2.12
CA GLU A 337 9.29 -8.51 0.92
C GLU A 337 7.86 -8.20 0.44
N SER A 338 6.96 -7.94 1.38
CA SER A 338 5.53 -7.76 1.11
C SER A 338 5.20 -6.30 0.85
N TYR A 339 5.03 -5.94 -0.42
CA TYR A 339 4.44 -4.66 -0.80
C TYR A 339 2.93 -4.66 -0.57
N HIS A 340 2.42 -3.75 0.25
CA HIS A 340 1.01 -3.72 0.64
C HIS A 340 0.23 -2.65 -0.14
N ALA A 341 -0.28 -3.02 -1.32
CA ALA A 341 -1.16 -2.16 -2.12
C ALA A 341 -2.54 -1.97 -1.46
N VAL A 342 -3.34 -1.02 -1.97
CA VAL A 342 -4.77 -0.96 -1.61
C VAL A 342 -5.45 -2.27 -2.02
N ALA A 343 -6.06 -2.95 -1.05
CA ALA A 343 -6.83 -4.15 -1.32
C ALA A 343 -8.06 -3.79 -2.18
N THR A 344 -8.13 -4.38 -3.38
CA THR A 344 -9.25 -4.20 -4.32
C THR A 344 -10.19 -5.41 -4.33
N ASP A 345 -9.90 -6.42 -3.51
CA ASP A 345 -10.70 -7.63 -3.39
C ASP A 345 -12.13 -7.27 -2.95
N GLY A 346 -13.10 -7.67 -3.75
CA GLY A 346 -14.49 -7.26 -3.55
C GLY A 346 -14.84 -5.90 -4.13
N ALA A 347 -13.93 -4.93 -4.23
CA ALA A 347 -14.26 -3.56 -4.66
C ALA A 347 -14.50 -3.44 -6.18
N LEU A 348 -13.65 -4.08 -6.99
CA LEU A 348 -13.78 -4.15 -8.46
C LEU A 348 -14.65 -5.31 -8.94
N ASP A 349 -14.96 -6.23 -8.04
CA ASP A 349 -15.75 -7.40 -8.33
C ASP A 349 -17.12 -7.02 -8.92
N SER A 350 -17.39 -7.56 -10.10
CA SER A 350 -18.71 -7.38 -10.72
C SER A 350 -19.80 -7.85 -9.75
N PRO A 351 -21.02 -7.28 -9.81
CA PRO A 351 -22.14 -7.77 -9.01
C PRO A 351 -22.39 -9.27 -9.18
N PHE A 352 -22.06 -9.80 -10.36
CA PHE A 352 -22.11 -11.22 -10.64
C PHE A 352 -21.03 -11.99 -9.88
N TRP A 353 -19.77 -11.56 -9.91
CA TRP A 353 -18.70 -12.24 -9.17
C TRP A 353 -18.95 -12.26 -7.66
N ARG A 354 -19.43 -11.16 -7.08
CA ARG A 354 -19.84 -11.12 -5.66
C ARG A 354 -20.96 -12.13 -5.36
N PHE A 355 -21.94 -12.22 -6.26
CA PHE A 355 -23.01 -13.23 -6.16
C PHE A 355 -22.45 -14.65 -6.23
N SER A 356 -21.56 -14.92 -7.18
CA SER A 356 -20.92 -16.23 -7.36
C SER A 356 -20.16 -16.65 -6.11
N LEU A 357 -19.35 -15.77 -5.52
CA LEU A 357 -18.66 -16.05 -4.26
C LEU A 357 -19.65 -16.35 -3.11
N ALA A 358 -20.69 -15.52 -2.98
CA ALA A 358 -21.69 -15.67 -1.92
C ALA A 358 -22.54 -16.93 -2.05
N VAL A 359 -22.85 -17.37 -3.27
CA VAL A 359 -23.65 -18.56 -3.54
C VAL A 359 -22.78 -19.81 -3.49
N TYR A 360 -21.62 -19.79 -4.15
CA TYR A 360 -20.68 -20.91 -4.16
C TYR A 360 -20.11 -21.18 -2.76
N GLY A 361 -19.97 -20.17 -1.91
CA GLY A 361 -19.54 -20.36 -0.51
C GLY A 361 -20.57 -21.04 0.40
N ARG A 362 -21.82 -21.27 -0.04
CA ARG A 362 -22.86 -21.90 0.79
C ARG A 362 -22.64 -23.40 0.92
N PRO A 363 -22.93 -24.01 2.09
CA PRO A 363 -22.82 -25.46 2.27
C PRO A 363 -23.59 -26.25 1.20
N GLY A 364 -22.94 -27.24 0.58
CA GLY A 364 -23.53 -28.13 -0.43
C GLY A 364 -23.57 -27.57 -1.86
N VAL A 365 -23.34 -26.27 -2.06
CA VAL A 365 -23.32 -25.65 -3.40
C VAL A 365 -22.08 -26.06 -4.20
N PRO A 366 -20.84 -26.01 -3.65
CA PRO A 366 -19.66 -26.49 -4.38
C PRO A 366 -19.80 -27.94 -4.85
N GLU A 367 -20.29 -28.82 -3.98
CA GLU A 367 -20.50 -30.24 -4.28
C GLU A 367 -21.52 -30.43 -5.40
N ALA A 368 -22.62 -29.67 -5.38
CA ALA A 368 -23.63 -29.70 -6.44
C ALA A 368 -23.08 -29.19 -7.77
N CYS A 369 -22.38 -28.05 -7.77
CA CYS A 369 -21.74 -27.48 -8.97
C CYS A 369 -20.72 -28.44 -9.58
N LEU A 370 -19.86 -29.05 -8.75
CA LEU A 370 -18.87 -30.03 -9.20
C LEU A 370 -19.54 -31.29 -9.75
N THR A 371 -20.59 -31.78 -9.09
CA THR A 371 -21.36 -32.94 -9.57
C THR A 371 -21.98 -32.67 -10.94
N LEU A 372 -22.57 -31.48 -11.14
CA LEU A 372 -23.13 -31.08 -12.42
C LEU A 372 -22.06 -30.90 -13.50
N GLN A 373 -20.91 -30.32 -13.15
CA GLN A 373 -19.77 -30.19 -14.04
C GLN A 373 -19.24 -31.56 -14.48
N ASP A 374 -18.98 -32.47 -13.54
CA ASP A 374 -18.34 -33.75 -13.83
C ASP A 374 -19.31 -34.74 -14.51
N LEU A 375 -20.61 -34.75 -14.16
CA LEU A 375 -21.59 -35.68 -14.76
C LEU A 375 -22.21 -35.19 -16.06
N ARG A 376 -22.35 -33.87 -16.24
CA ARG A 376 -23.08 -33.27 -17.36
C ARG A 376 -22.24 -32.34 -18.22
N GLY A 377 -20.96 -32.15 -17.89
CA GLY A 377 -20.07 -31.24 -18.62
C GLY A 377 -20.49 -29.78 -18.52
N LEU A 378 -21.30 -29.41 -17.51
CA LEU A 378 -21.77 -28.04 -17.36
C LEU A 378 -20.64 -27.12 -16.91
N ASP A 379 -20.60 -25.93 -17.50
CA ASP A 379 -19.76 -24.85 -17.04
C ASP A 379 -20.42 -24.20 -15.80
N VAL A 380 -19.69 -24.21 -14.69
CA VAL A 380 -20.14 -23.66 -13.41
C VAL A 380 -20.31 -22.15 -13.49
N ASN A 381 -19.48 -21.44 -14.27
CA ASN A 381 -19.62 -19.99 -14.43
C ASN A 381 -20.91 -19.62 -15.16
N LEU A 382 -21.25 -20.35 -16.23
CA LEU A 382 -22.53 -20.19 -16.92
C LEU A 382 -23.73 -20.55 -16.04
N LEU A 383 -23.63 -21.62 -15.24
CA LEU A 383 -24.67 -22.01 -14.30
C LEU A 383 -24.93 -20.91 -13.26
N LEU A 384 -23.87 -20.40 -12.64
CA LEU A 384 -23.95 -19.30 -11.67
C LEU A 384 -24.50 -18.03 -12.32
N PHE A 385 -24.11 -17.73 -13.55
CA PHE A 385 -24.64 -16.58 -14.30
C PHE A 385 -26.13 -16.71 -14.56
N ALA A 386 -26.60 -17.91 -14.90
CA ALA A 386 -28.02 -18.18 -15.08
C ALA A 386 -28.82 -17.98 -13.78
N CYS A 387 -28.29 -18.45 -12.64
CA CYS A 387 -28.87 -18.20 -11.33
C CYS A 387 -28.89 -16.71 -10.98
N PHE A 388 -27.82 -15.99 -11.27
CA PHE A 388 -27.72 -14.55 -11.05
C PHE A 388 -28.73 -13.76 -11.90
N ALA A 389 -28.84 -14.09 -13.19
CA ALA A 389 -29.80 -13.50 -14.11
C ALA A 389 -31.24 -13.75 -13.64
N GLY A 390 -31.56 -14.99 -13.26
CA GLY A 390 -32.87 -15.35 -12.70
C GLY A 390 -33.17 -14.61 -11.40
N GLY A 391 -32.19 -14.45 -10.51
CA GLY A 391 -32.31 -13.67 -9.27
C GLY A 391 -32.56 -12.18 -9.49
N ARG A 392 -32.28 -11.66 -10.69
CA ARG A 392 -32.61 -10.29 -11.12
C ARG A 392 -33.89 -10.21 -11.97
N GLY A 393 -34.65 -11.30 -12.05
CA GLY A 393 -35.89 -11.37 -12.82
C GLY A 393 -35.69 -11.49 -14.34
N ALA A 394 -34.47 -11.77 -14.81
CA ALA A 394 -34.23 -12.00 -16.23
C ALA A 394 -34.56 -13.45 -16.61
N VAL A 395 -35.18 -13.63 -17.78
CA VAL A 395 -35.44 -14.94 -18.38
C VAL A 395 -34.42 -15.18 -19.49
N LEU A 396 -33.54 -16.16 -19.29
CA LEU A 396 -32.56 -16.53 -20.32
C LEU A 396 -33.21 -17.41 -21.39
N THR A 397 -33.14 -16.97 -22.64
CA THR A 397 -33.59 -17.74 -23.80
C THR A 397 -32.46 -18.66 -24.27
N PRO A 398 -32.74 -19.67 -25.11
CA PRO A 398 -31.69 -20.47 -25.75
C PRO A 398 -30.64 -19.61 -26.48
N GLN A 399 -31.07 -18.52 -27.13
CA GLN A 399 -30.19 -17.58 -27.81
C GLN A 399 -29.26 -16.83 -26.84
N HIS A 400 -29.75 -16.44 -25.65
CA HIS A 400 -28.91 -15.84 -24.62
C HIS A 400 -27.83 -16.84 -24.14
N LEU A 401 -28.19 -18.10 -23.92
CA LEU A 401 -27.24 -19.13 -23.48
C LEU A 401 -26.19 -19.44 -24.56
N GLU A 402 -26.56 -19.47 -25.82
CA GLU A 402 -25.63 -19.66 -26.94
C GLU A 402 -24.64 -18.49 -27.08
N MET A 403 -25.14 -17.25 -26.94
CA MET A 403 -24.31 -16.05 -26.95
C MET A 403 -23.31 -16.05 -25.79
N LEU A 404 -23.78 -16.32 -24.56
CA LEU A 404 -22.94 -16.36 -23.37
C LEU A 404 -21.89 -17.47 -23.48
N GLY A 405 -22.29 -18.67 -23.93
CA GLY A 405 -21.36 -19.78 -24.16
C GLY A 405 -20.30 -19.43 -25.21
N THR A 406 -20.68 -18.78 -26.31
CA THR A 406 -19.74 -18.32 -27.33
C THR A 406 -18.75 -17.29 -26.79
N ALA A 407 -19.22 -16.37 -25.93
CA ALA A 407 -18.38 -15.32 -25.36
C ALA A 407 -17.23 -15.86 -24.51
N VAL A 408 -17.42 -17.01 -23.84
CA VAL A 408 -16.41 -17.58 -22.93
C VAL A 408 -15.73 -18.84 -23.44
N ALA A 409 -16.26 -19.53 -24.45
CA ALA A 409 -15.78 -20.84 -24.89
C ALA A 409 -14.27 -20.88 -25.15
N ALA A 410 -13.74 -19.91 -25.88
CA ALA A 410 -12.31 -19.89 -26.21
C ALA A 410 -11.43 -19.74 -24.95
N TRP A 411 -11.81 -18.85 -24.03
CA TRP A 411 -11.10 -18.62 -22.77
C TRP A 411 -11.19 -19.85 -21.85
N HIS A 412 -12.39 -20.41 -21.72
CA HIS A 412 -12.65 -21.59 -20.91
C HIS A 412 -11.82 -22.80 -21.36
N GLU A 413 -11.79 -23.08 -22.67
CA GLU A 413 -11.06 -24.23 -23.24
C GLU A 413 -9.55 -24.04 -23.23
N GLN A 414 -9.05 -22.83 -23.52
CA GLN A 414 -7.62 -22.60 -23.69
C GLN A 414 -6.89 -22.20 -22.41
N VAL A 415 -7.61 -21.71 -21.38
CA VAL A 415 -7.01 -21.18 -20.16
C VAL A 415 -7.52 -21.92 -18.93
N VAL A 416 -8.83 -21.87 -18.66
CA VAL A 416 -9.40 -22.41 -17.41
C VAL A 416 -9.23 -23.93 -17.33
N ARG A 417 -9.60 -24.66 -18.38
CA ARG A 417 -9.49 -26.14 -18.41
C ARG A 417 -8.05 -26.64 -18.27
N PRO A 418 -7.04 -26.10 -18.99
CA PRO A 418 -5.65 -26.49 -18.79
C PRO A 418 -5.13 -26.25 -17.36
N LEU A 419 -5.41 -25.09 -16.77
CA LEU A 419 -5.00 -24.76 -15.39
C LEU A 419 -5.62 -25.74 -14.38
N ARG A 420 -6.93 -25.98 -14.51
CA ARG A 420 -7.66 -26.96 -13.69
C ARG A 420 -7.11 -28.37 -13.88
N GLY A 421 -6.84 -28.76 -15.12
CA GLY A 421 -6.26 -30.06 -15.48
C GLY A 421 -4.91 -30.27 -14.81
N ALA A 422 -4.02 -29.29 -14.88
CA ALA A 422 -2.72 -29.32 -14.21
C ALA A 422 -2.88 -29.45 -12.68
N ARG A 423 -3.72 -28.61 -12.05
CA ARG A 423 -3.97 -28.66 -10.60
C ARG A 423 -4.56 -30.00 -10.14
N ARG A 424 -5.53 -30.55 -10.88
CA ARG A 424 -6.15 -31.87 -10.59
C ARG A 424 -5.12 -32.99 -10.74
N TRP A 425 -4.33 -32.98 -11.81
CA TRP A 425 -3.28 -33.98 -12.04
C TRP A 425 -2.23 -33.99 -10.93
N MET A 426 -1.79 -32.82 -10.44
CA MET A 426 -0.85 -32.73 -9.33
C MET A 426 -1.39 -33.33 -8.02
N LYS A 427 -2.72 -33.38 -7.83
CA LYS A 427 -3.35 -34.00 -6.65
C LYS A 427 -3.27 -35.53 -6.65
N THR A 428 -2.96 -36.16 -7.79
CA THR A 428 -2.93 -37.63 -7.93
C THR A 428 -1.63 -38.27 -7.42
N ARG A 429 -0.70 -37.49 -6.89
CA ARG A 429 0.65 -37.93 -6.48
C ARG A 429 1.15 -37.18 -5.24
N PRO A 430 2.12 -37.72 -4.50
CA PRO A 430 2.81 -36.96 -3.45
C PRO A 430 3.63 -35.81 -4.07
N LEU A 431 3.64 -34.65 -3.41
CA LEU A 431 4.33 -33.44 -3.85
C LEU A 431 5.33 -33.01 -2.77
N ASP A 432 6.51 -32.52 -3.16
CA ASP A 432 7.44 -31.85 -2.25
C ASP A 432 6.99 -30.41 -1.90
N ALA A 433 7.78 -29.68 -1.09
CA ALA A 433 7.42 -28.33 -0.66
C ALA A 433 7.33 -27.32 -1.82
N ALA A 434 8.26 -27.37 -2.78
CA ALA A 434 8.28 -26.48 -3.94
C ALA A 434 7.12 -26.78 -4.89
N GLN A 435 6.84 -28.06 -5.13
CA GLN A 435 5.73 -28.52 -5.95
C GLN A 435 4.36 -28.18 -5.32
N ARG A 436 4.25 -28.20 -3.98
CA ARG A 436 3.05 -27.71 -3.28
C ARG A 436 2.88 -26.20 -3.47
N GLY A 437 3.97 -25.44 -3.39
CA GLY A 437 3.98 -24.00 -3.69
C GLY A 437 3.43 -23.73 -5.09
N LEU A 438 4.04 -24.34 -6.12
CA LEU A 438 3.60 -24.22 -7.52
C LEU A 438 2.13 -24.58 -7.71
N ARG A 439 1.62 -25.63 -7.03
CA ARG A 439 0.22 -26.02 -7.11
C ARG A 439 -0.73 -24.94 -6.58
N GLU A 440 -0.37 -24.27 -5.49
CA GLU A 440 -1.18 -23.15 -4.96
C GLU A 440 -1.11 -21.93 -5.89
N GLU A 441 0.00 -21.70 -6.60
CA GLU A 441 0.06 -20.66 -7.64
C GLU A 441 -0.86 -20.98 -8.82
N ILE A 442 -0.84 -22.23 -9.31
CA ILE A 442 -1.75 -22.68 -10.38
C ILE A 442 -3.21 -22.53 -9.93
N LYS A 443 -3.53 -22.86 -8.67
CA LYS A 443 -4.87 -22.68 -8.12
C LYS A 443 -5.29 -21.20 -8.10
N ARG A 444 -4.38 -20.29 -7.70
CA ARG A 444 -4.64 -18.85 -7.74
C ARG A 444 -4.86 -18.35 -9.16
N LEU A 445 -4.05 -18.80 -10.12
CA LEU A 445 -4.21 -18.48 -11.54
C LEU A 445 -5.53 -19.04 -12.12
N GLU A 446 -5.94 -20.24 -11.72
CA GLU A 446 -7.24 -20.80 -12.13
C GLU A 446 -8.40 -19.94 -11.61
N LEU A 447 -8.37 -19.55 -10.33
CA LEU A 447 -9.41 -18.69 -9.76
C LEU A 447 -9.48 -17.32 -10.44
N GLU A 448 -8.32 -16.74 -10.77
CA GLU A 448 -8.26 -15.47 -11.49
C GLU A 448 -8.77 -15.62 -12.94
N ALA A 449 -8.44 -16.72 -13.62
CA ALA A 449 -8.97 -17.01 -14.95
C ALA A 449 -10.50 -17.20 -14.94
N GLU A 450 -11.05 -17.86 -13.92
CA GLU A 450 -12.50 -18.00 -13.72
C GLU A 450 -13.16 -16.65 -13.40
N ARG A 451 -12.50 -15.77 -12.66
CA ARG A 451 -12.98 -14.39 -12.38
C ARG A 451 -13.12 -13.59 -13.67
N LEU A 452 -12.10 -13.59 -14.52
CA LEU A 452 -12.13 -12.92 -15.83
C LEU A 452 -13.20 -13.51 -16.77
N GLU A 453 -13.42 -14.82 -16.72
CA GLU A 453 -14.50 -15.47 -17.45
C GLU A 453 -15.87 -14.95 -17.00
N GLN A 454 -16.09 -14.79 -15.70
CA GLN A 454 -17.33 -14.23 -15.17
C GLN A 454 -17.52 -12.75 -15.53
N GLU A 455 -16.43 -11.97 -15.61
CA GLU A 455 -16.51 -10.59 -16.12
C GLU A 455 -16.95 -10.55 -17.59
N ALA A 456 -16.45 -11.46 -18.43
CA ALA A 456 -16.89 -11.57 -19.82
C ALA A 456 -18.37 -11.93 -19.94
N LEU A 457 -18.87 -12.86 -19.10
CA LEU A 457 -20.31 -13.17 -19.02
C LEU A 457 -21.15 -11.96 -18.62
N TRP A 458 -20.69 -11.23 -17.60
CA TRP A 458 -21.35 -10.00 -17.13
C TRP A 458 -21.39 -8.91 -18.21
N ALA A 459 -20.32 -8.76 -18.98
CA ALA A 459 -20.26 -7.80 -20.08
C ALA A 459 -21.12 -8.23 -21.29
N ALA A 460 -21.22 -9.53 -21.56
CA ALA A 460 -21.91 -10.06 -22.73
C ALA A 460 -23.44 -9.92 -22.66
N LEU A 461 -24.04 -9.92 -21.47
CA LEU A 461 -25.47 -9.73 -21.31
C LEU A 461 -25.78 -8.68 -20.22
N PRO A 462 -26.08 -7.42 -20.61
CA PRO A 462 -26.49 -6.38 -19.66
C PRO A 462 -27.83 -6.75 -19.03
N LEU A 463 -27.81 -7.03 -17.72
CA LEU A 463 -29.02 -7.33 -16.96
C LEU A 463 -29.63 -6.04 -16.40
N PRO A 464 -30.97 -5.95 -16.27
CA PRO A 464 -31.61 -4.81 -15.62
C PRO A 464 -31.03 -4.60 -14.22
N ALA A 465 -30.92 -3.33 -13.80
CA ALA A 465 -30.52 -2.98 -12.45
C ALA A 465 -31.62 -3.50 -11.49
N GLY A 466 -31.36 -4.64 -10.85
CA GLY A 466 -32.29 -5.19 -9.88
C GLY A 466 -32.49 -4.21 -8.72
N ALA A 467 -33.74 -4.00 -8.30
CA ALA A 467 -34.01 -3.40 -7.01
C ALA A 467 -33.29 -4.22 -5.91
N PRO A 468 -32.81 -3.60 -4.82
CA PRO A 468 -32.17 -4.34 -3.74
C PRO A 468 -33.24 -5.22 -3.06
N ASP A 469 -33.31 -6.50 -3.43
CA ASP A 469 -34.18 -7.44 -2.75
C ASP A 469 -33.59 -7.77 -1.38
N ARG A 470 -33.96 -6.97 -0.38
CA ARG A 470 -33.59 -7.14 1.03
C ARG A 470 -34.16 -8.42 1.66
N ARG A 471 -34.89 -9.28 0.91
CA ARG A 471 -35.53 -10.49 1.45
C ARG A 471 -34.81 -11.80 1.15
N ALA A 472 -33.78 -11.81 0.30
CA ALA A 472 -33.00 -13.04 0.04
C ALA A 472 -31.96 -13.39 1.13
N VAL A 473 -31.77 -12.53 2.14
CA VAL A 473 -30.83 -12.73 3.27
C VAL A 473 -31.55 -13.21 4.54
N ALA A 474 -32.89 -13.29 4.53
CA ALA A 474 -33.65 -13.71 5.70
C ALA A 474 -34.67 -14.80 5.34
N GLN A 475 -34.20 -16.04 5.24
CA GLN A 475 -34.82 -17.20 5.89
C GLN A 475 -33.89 -18.42 5.76
N PRO A 476 -33.78 -19.25 6.82
CA PRO A 476 -32.84 -20.37 6.92
C PRO A 476 -33.15 -21.52 5.95
#